data_AF-A0A117I3R4-F1
#
_entry.id   AF-A0A117I3R4-F1
#
_cell.length_a   1.000
_cell.length_b   1.000
_cell.length_c   1.000
_cell.angle_alpha   90.00
_cell.angle_beta   90.00
_cell.angle_gamma   90.00
#
_symmetry.space_group_name_H-M   'P 1'
#
loop_
_entity.id
_entity.type
_entity.pdbx_description
1 polymer ?
#
loop_
_entity_poly.entity_id
_entity_poly.type
_entity_poly.pdbx_seq_one_letter_code
_entity_poly.pdbx_strand_id
1 'polypeptide(L)'
;MTSTRTDSSSEQHHGSLLQIVRSIPGAAREIWRGKQAAWQASAQLRHPLRDIEWDTDTAIALQSEVERLLPASGKSFARTDQVQSALVCEEDCIILEEIKTLTQEHNRSNITRTAAYLECYEQYPELHWALLAHMVSRNGGYHMTDLQSDLMHNLQNQSDREHMYRLLERCNALIFQDAYPQLLLYMNSRRIGRSCFHLLSHFHVSAFMTPFWERFWLERCSSLLSVALIINEQNYIESRVVQHPYFQKEVLSKPAFHLHNLAGLNHIVFPLGREAGLAGRVIEHFGKLDERILFGKGLYALLFGVEQVHTQVLEFARSVPHRGSRAEYWPGLFTHHEDEAGDHTLYAQELLDEEWLPKGQRLYSPELLAVWGDTPYEPITRQDWLQTRDCLGYLTAPRRPWLFEMSHEHRYGMVKTALAHDVKAITH
;
A
#
# COMPACT_ATOMS: atom_id res chain seq x y z
N MET A 1 11.38 -64.79 6.93
CA MET A 1 10.54 -63.86 6.16
C MET A 1 10.59 -62.51 6.85
N THR A 2 11.54 -61.67 6.44
CA THR A 2 11.75 -60.32 6.96
C THR A 2 11.76 -59.42 5.74
N SER A 3 10.67 -58.68 5.56
CA SER A 3 10.48 -57.75 4.45
C SER A 3 11.31 -56.50 4.71
N THR A 4 12.30 -56.26 3.85
CA THR A 4 13.00 -54.99 3.70
C THR A 4 12.02 -53.92 3.23
N ARG A 5 11.90 -52.84 4.02
CA ARG A 5 11.12 -51.64 3.67
C ARG A 5 12.03 -50.44 3.93
N THR A 6 12.92 -50.18 3.00
CA THR A 6 13.80 -49.00 2.93
C THR A 6 14.00 -48.67 1.45
N ASP A 7 14.09 -47.38 1.13
CA ASP A 7 14.31 -46.78 -0.21
C ASP A 7 13.07 -46.42 -1.04
N SER A 8 12.14 -45.63 -0.49
CA SER A 8 11.18 -44.86 -1.32
C SER A 8 11.19 -43.35 -1.05
N SER A 9 11.63 -42.91 0.14
CA SER A 9 11.71 -41.48 0.47
C SER A 9 12.91 -40.79 -0.18
N SER A 10 14.10 -41.40 -0.17
CA SER A 10 15.34 -40.79 -0.72
C SER A 10 15.30 -40.55 -2.23
N GLU A 11 14.67 -41.44 -3.00
CA GLU A 11 14.49 -41.29 -4.45
C GLU A 11 13.46 -40.22 -4.82
N GLN A 12 12.38 -40.07 -4.03
CA GLN A 12 11.41 -38.98 -4.22
C GLN A 12 12.02 -37.60 -3.96
N HIS A 13 12.85 -37.44 -2.92
CA HIS A 13 13.54 -36.19 -2.62
C HIS A 13 14.56 -35.80 -3.71
N HIS A 14 15.31 -36.76 -4.24
CA HIS A 14 16.25 -36.49 -5.34
C HIS A 14 15.53 -36.17 -6.66
N GLY A 15 14.41 -36.84 -6.96
CA GLY A 15 13.58 -36.55 -8.12
C GLY A 15 12.96 -35.16 -8.10
N SER A 16 12.48 -34.72 -6.94
CA SER A 16 11.85 -33.40 -6.75
C SER A 16 12.85 -32.24 -6.85
N LEU A 17 14.04 -32.38 -6.24
CA LEU A 17 15.12 -31.38 -6.38
C LEU A 17 15.65 -31.29 -7.83
N LEU A 18 15.77 -32.42 -8.53
CA LEU A 18 16.13 -32.44 -9.96
C LEU A 18 15.05 -31.80 -10.84
N GLN A 19 13.76 -31.94 -10.49
CA GLN A 19 12.66 -31.25 -11.18
C GLN A 19 12.69 -29.74 -10.95
N ILE A 20 12.96 -29.27 -9.72
CA ILE A 20 13.13 -27.83 -9.42
C ILE A 20 14.31 -27.26 -10.21
N VAL A 21 15.45 -27.96 -10.28
CA VAL A 21 16.60 -27.51 -11.07
C VAL A 21 16.30 -27.51 -12.58
N ARG A 22 15.47 -28.45 -13.06
CA ARG A 22 15.02 -28.51 -14.46
C ARG A 22 13.98 -27.45 -14.83
N SER A 23 13.26 -26.86 -13.87
CA SER A 23 12.29 -25.79 -14.15
C SER A 23 12.95 -24.41 -14.26
N ILE A 24 14.19 -24.23 -13.79
CA ILE A 24 14.94 -22.96 -13.84
C ILE A 24 15.11 -22.39 -15.27
N PRO A 25 15.49 -23.17 -16.31
CA PRO A 25 15.59 -22.67 -17.67
C PRO A 25 14.22 -22.26 -18.26
N GLY A 26 13.15 -22.99 -17.89
CA GLY A 26 11.77 -22.66 -18.26
C GLY A 26 11.32 -21.34 -17.63
N ALA A 27 11.58 -21.17 -16.34
CA ALA A 27 11.30 -19.94 -15.60
C ALA A 27 12.03 -18.72 -16.19
N ALA A 28 13.29 -18.85 -16.61
CA ALA A 28 14.03 -17.77 -17.25
C ALA A 28 13.41 -17.31 -18.58
N ARG A 29 12.88 -18.26 -19.37
CA ARG A 29 12.20 -17.97 -20.65
C ARG A 29 10.84 -17.31 -20.42
N GLU A 30 10.09 -17.76 -19.41
CA GLU A 30 8.81 -17.16 -19.03
C GLU A 30 8.97 -15.73 -18.48
N ILE A 31 10.03 -15.44 -17.71
CA ILE A 31 10.35 -14.07 -17.29
C ILE A 31 10.56 -13.13 -18.49
N TRP A 32 11.30 -13.60 -19.50
CA TRP A 32 11.58 -12.78 -20.67
C TRP A 32 10.33 -12.52 -21.52
N ARG A 33 9.50 -13.55 -21.72
CA ARG A 33 8.19 -13.42 -22.38
C ARG A 33 7.26 -12.50 -21.60
N GLY A 34 7.16 -12.69 -20.28
CA GLY A 34 6.35 -11.85 -19.40
C GLY A 34 6.76 -10.38 -19.44
N LYS A 35 8.07 -10.09 -19.48
CA LYS A 35 8.55 -8.71 -19.67
C LYS A 35 8.14 -8.14 -21.02
N GLN A 36 8.27 -8.88 -22.11
CA GLN A 36 7.84 -8.42 -23.43
C GLN A 36 6.33 -8.17 -23.49
N ALA A 37 5.53 -9.09 -22.95
CA ALA A 37 4.08 -8.95 -22.85
C ALA A 37 3.70 -7.71 -22.02
N ALA A 38 4.33 -7.50 -20.87
CA ALA A 38 4.10 -6.33 -20.03
C ALA A 38 4.43 -5.01 -20.76
N TRP A 39 5.49 -4.97 -21.56
CA TRP A 39 5.81 -3.80 -22.40
C TRP A 39 4.74 -3.52 -23.46
N GLN A 40 4.26 -4.57 -24.15
CA GLN A 40 3.22 -4.44 -25.15
C GLN A 40 1.88 -4.02 -24.53
N ALA A 41 1.46 -4.66 -23.45
CA ALA A 41 0.23 -4.34 -22.75
C ALA A 41 0.28 -2.94 -22.11
N SER A 42 1.40 -2.55 -21.48
CA SER A 42 1.59 -1.19 -20.99
C SER A 42 1.50 -0.16 -22.11
N ALA A 43 1.98 -0.46 -23.32
CA ALA A 43 1.88 0.44 -24.47
C ALA A 43 0.43 0.58 -24.97
N GLN A 44 -0.35 -0.51 -24.96
CA GLN A 44 -1.78 -0.50 -25.33
C GLN A 44 -2.63 0.31 -24.35
N LEU A 45 -2.36 0.18 -23.05
CA LEU A 45 -3.08 0.87 -21.99
C LEU A 45 -2.70 2.36 -21.84
N ARG A 46 -1.55 2.78 -22.39
CA ARG A 46 -0.97 4.11 -22.14
C ARG A 46 -1.83 5.27 -22.64
N HIS A 47 -2.68 5.03 -23.63
CA HIS A 47 -3.45 6.07 -24.30
C HIS A 47 -4.96 5.87 -24.12
N PRO A 48 -5.76 6.94 -23.99
CA PRO A 48 -5.35 8.33 -23.95
C PRO A 48 -4.68 8.72 -22.63
N LEU A 49 -3.74 9.65 -22.72
CA LEU A 49 -3.10 10.25 -21.54
C LEU A 49 -4.01 11.33 -20.97
N ARG A 50 -4.09 11.39 -19.65
CA ARG A 50 -4.72 12.49 -18.92
C ARG A 50 -3.66 13.48 -18.52
N ASP A 51 -3.97 14.77 -18.63
CA ASP A 51 -3.07 15.76 -18.08
C ASP A 51 -3.04 15.66 -16.55
N ILE A 52 -1.85 15.76 -15.99
CA ILE A 52 -1.67 15.88 -14.55
C ILE A 52 -1.36 17.34 -14.34
N GLU A 53 -2.39 18.13 -14.12
CA GLU A 53 -2.30 19.58 -13.94
C GLU A 53 -1.27 19.91 -12.86
N TRP A 54 -0.06 20.27 -13.26
CA TRP A 54 1.05 20.57 -12.36
C TRP A 54 1.55 21.98 -12.62
N ASP A 55 1.30 22.88 -11.67
CA ASP A 55 1.82 24.23 -11.70
C ASP A 55 3.17 24.28 -10.99
N THR A 56 4.23 24.54 -11.78
CA THR A 56 5.61 24.60 -11.28
C THR A 56 5.87 25.88 -10.48
N ASP A 57 5.27 27.01 -10.87
CA ASP A 57 5.47 28.28 -10.18
C ASP A 57 4.78 28.25 -8.81
N THR A 58 3.57 27.70 -8.76
CA THR A 58 2.86 27.46 -7.49
C THR A 58 3.60 26.47 -6.60
N ALA A 59 4.18 25.40 -7.16
CA ALA A 59 5.04 24.49 -6.39
C ALA A 59 6.24 25.22 -5.76
N ILE A 60 6.95 26.06 -6.52
CA ILE A 60 8.09 26.84 -6.01
C ILE A 60 7.65 27.83 -4.92
N ALA A 61 6.50 28.48 -5.10
CA ALA A 61 5.93 29.38 -4.11
C ALA A 61 5.59 28.65 -2.80
N LEU A 62 4.97 27.47 -2.88
CA LEU A 62 4.67 26.62 -1.73
C LEU A 62 5.92 26.09 -1.03
N GLN A 63 6.96 25.69 -1.77
CA GLN A 63 8.26 25.33 -1.17
C GLN A 63 8.81 26.48 -0.33
N SER A 64 8.78 27.70 -0.87
CA SER A 64 9.23 28.90 -0.16
C SER A 64 8.38 29.20 1.07
N GLU A 65 7.08 28.90 1.04
CA GLU A 65 6.18 29.06 2.17
C GLU A 65 6.44 28.05 3.29
N VAL A 66 6.62 26.78 2.94
CA VAL A 66 7.01 25.73 3.89
C VAL A 66 8.38 26.02 4.50
N GLU A 67 9.34 26.52 3.70
CA GLU A 67 10.67 26.89 4.20
C GLU A 67 10.59 27.97 5.29
N ARG A 68 9.67 28.93 5.17
CA ARG A 68 9.43 29.95 6.21
C ARG A 68 8.84 29.39 7.51
N LEU A 69 8.23 28.20 7.47
CA LEU A 69 7.69 27.51 8.65
C LEU A 69 8.76 26.70 9.40
N LEU A 70 9.94 26.52 8.83
CA LEU A 70 11.03 25.78 9.47
C LEU A 70 11.52 26.51 10.74
N PRO A 71 11.93 25.76 11.78
CA PRO A 71 12.52 26.36 12.97
C PRO A 71 13.76 27.19 12.61
N ALA A 72 13.88 28.40 13.18
CA ALA A 72 15.11 29.19 13.04
C ALA A 72 16.32 28.40 13.58
N SER A 73 17.42 28.40 12.83
CA SER A 73 18.61 27.58 13.10
C SER A 73 19.10 27.75 14.55
N GLY A 74 19.21 26.63 15.28
CA GLY A 74 19.85 26.57 16.60
C GLY A 74 18.93 26.33 17.81
N LYS A 75 17.61 26.28 17.63
CA LYS A 75 16.69 25.78 18.67
C LYS A 75 15.95 24.56 18.16
N SER A 76 16.26 23.40 18.73
CA SER A 76 15.36 22.24 18.68
C SER A 76 14.08 22.67 19.39
N PHE A 77 13.12 23.20 18.64
CA PHE A 77 11.80 23.43 19.17
C PHE A 77 11.14 22.06 19.11
N ALA A 78 11.14 21.36 20.24
CA ALA A 78 10.06 20.43 20.48
C ALA A 78 8.79 21.30 20.38
N ARG A 79 8.11 21.27 19.23
CA ARG A 79 6.71 21.70 19.08
C ARG A 79 5.79 20.78 19.91
N THR A 80 6.24 20.38 21.09
CA THR A 80 5.41 19.92 22.19
C THR A 80 4.63 21.13 22.68
N ASP A 81 3.33 21.08 22.48
CA ASP A 81 2.33 21.82 23.26
C ASP A 81 2.19 23.33 23.05
N GLN A 82 2.72 23.90 21.97
CA GLN A 82 2.13 25.14 21.43
C GLN A 82 1.19 24.78 20.28
N VAL A 83 0.05 24.17 20.64
CA VAL A 83 -1.20 24.61 20.03
C VAL A 83 -1.21 26.12 20.27
N GLN A 84 -0.75 26.91 19.30
CA GLN A 84 -1.21 28.28 19.21
C GLN A 84 -2.70 28.11 19.07
N SER A 85 -3.39 28.18 20.21
CA SER A 85 -4.84 28.12 20.33
C SER A 85 -5.35 29.32 19.56
N ALA A 86 -5.44 29.18 18.24
CA ALA A 86 -6.41 29.93 17.47
C ALA A 86 -7.69 29.81 18.29
N LEU A 87 -8.27 30.96 18.66
CA LEU A 87 -9.48 30.98 19.49
C LEU A 87 -10.51 30.07 18.83
N VAL A 88 -10.76 28.91 19.45
CA VAL A 88 -11.69 27.91 18.94
C VAL A 88 -13.07 28.38 19.32
N CYS A 89 -13.92 28.65 18.33
CA CYS A 89 -15.32 28.99 18.59
C CYS A 89 -16.14 27.71 18.84
N GLU A 90 -17.40 27.86 19.29
CA GLU A 90 -18.29 26.72 19.53
C GLU A 90 -18.47 25.85 18.26
N GLU A 91 -18.59 26.47 17.08
CA GLU A 91 -18.66 25.77 15.81
C GLU A 91 -17.41 24.93 15.53
N ASP A 92 -16.23 25.48 15.84
CA ASP A 92 -14.96 24.75 15.66
C ASP A 92 -14.88 23.55 16.60
N CYS A 93 -15.34 23.67 17.86
CA CYS A 93 -15.41 22.56 18.80
C CYS A 93 -16.29 21.41 18.28
N ILE A 94 -17.41 21.73 17.63
CA ILE A 94 -18.31 20.73 17.03
C ILE A 94 -17.59 20.01 15.88
N ILE A 95 -16.93 20.75 14.99
CA ILE A 95 -16.17 20.17 13.86
C ILE A 95 -15.05 19.26 14.37
N LEU A 96 -14.30 19.72 15.38
CA LEU A 96 -13.20 18.96 15.97
C LEU A 96 -13.67 17.63 16.55
N GLU A 97 -14.76 17.65 17.33
CA GLU A 97 -15.27 16.42 17.95
C GLU A 97 -15.87 15.48 16.89
N GLU A 98 -16.65 16.00 15.92
CA GLU A 98 -17.19 15.20 14.81
C GLU A 98 -16.08 14.48 14.04
N ILE A 99 -15.05 15.21 13.59
CA ILE A 99 -13.93 14.64 12.84
C ILE A 99 -13.17 13.61 13.68
N LYS A 100 -12.95 13.88 14.97
CA LYS A 100 -12.26 12.96 15.87
C LYS A 100 -13.05 11.67 16.07
N THR A 101 -14.37 11.75 16.28
CA THR A 101 -15.24 10.57 16.41
C THR A 101 -15.21 9.73 15.13
N LEU A 102 -15.41 10.36 13.96
CA LEU A 102 -15.37 9.67 12.67
C LEU A 102 -14.00 9.04 12.41
N THR A 103 -12.92 9.73 12.75
CA THR A 103 -11.56 9.20 12.58
C THR A 103 -11.35 7.96 13.43
N GLN A 104 -11.82 7.95 14.69
CA GLN A 104 -11.72 6.78 15.55
C GLN A 104 -12.57 5.61 15.04
N GLU A 105 -13.80 5.89 14.62
CA GLU A 105 -14.72 4.88 14.10
C GLU A 105 -14.17 4.20 12.84
N HIS A 106 -13.71 5.00 11.87
CA HIS A 106 -13.22 4.47 10.60
C HIS A 106 -11.80 3.90 10.68
N ASN A 107 -11.02 4.25 11.71
CA ASN A 107 -9.68 3.69 11.91
C ASN A 107 -9.67 2.32 12.64
N ARG A 108 -10.83 1.71 12.88
CA ARG A 108 -10.92 0.42 13.61
C ARG A 108 -10.21 -0.74 12.89
N SER A 109 -10.28 -0.79 11.56
CA SER A 109 -9.64 -1.83 10.76
C SER A 109 -9.27 -1.33 9.37
N ASN A 110 -8.44 -2.10 8.65
CA ASN A 110 -8.07 -1.77 7.27
C ASN A 110 -9.31 -1.68 6.36
N ILE A 111 -10.32 -2.51 6.60
CA ILE A 111 -11.57 -2.51 5.83
C ILE A 111 -12.29 -1.17 5.93
N THR A 112 -12.47 -0.66 7.16
CA THR A 112 -13.19 0.60 7.36
C THR A 112 -12.42 1.82 6.89
N ARG A 113 -11.10 1.83 7.07
CA ARG A 113 -10.23 2.89 6.55
C ARG A 113 -10.32 2.97 5.04
N THR A 114 -10.19 1.82 4.40
CA THR A 114 -10.23 1.69 2.94
C THR A 114 -11.56 2.15 2.38
N ALA A 115 -12.67 1.77 3.01
CA ALA A 115 -14.01 2.22 2.60
C ALA A 115 -14.17 3.74 2.73
N ALA A 116 -13.70 4.33 3.84
CA ALA A 116 -13.82 5.77 4.09
C ALA A 116 -13.07 6.62 3.05
N TYR A 117 -11.90 6.15 2.57
CA TYR A 117 -11.19 6.82 1.48
C TYR A 117 -11.96 6.84 0.16
N LEU A 118 -12.63 5.73 -0.19
CA LEU A 118 -13.46 5.70 -1.39
C LEU A 118 -14.64 6.67 -1.26
N GLU A 119 -15.30 6.68 -0.09
CA GLU A 119 -16.41 7.58 0.19
C GLU A 119 -15.99 9.07 0.05
N CYS A 120 -14.83 9.47 0.59
CA CYS A 120 -14.30 10.81 0.40
C CYS A 120 -14.14 11.16 -1.08
N TYR A 121 -13.58 10.25 -1.88
CA TYR A 121 -13.36 10.47 -3.30
C TYR A 121 -14.68 10.54 -4.10
N GLU A 122 -15.65 9.68 -3.80
CA GLU A 122 -16.93 9.67 -4.48
C GLU A 122 -17.73 10.96 -4.25
N GLN A 123 -17.64 11.53 -3.05
CA GLN A 123 -18.27 12.81 -2.72
C GLN A 123 -17.48 14.01 -3.28
N TYR A 124 -16.15 13.95 -3.29
CA TYR A 124 -15.27 15.04 -3.72
C TYR A 124 -14.16 14.52 -4.65
N PRO A 125 -14.44 14.32 -5.95
CA PRO A 125 -13.50 13.72 -6.89
C PRO A 125 -12.20 14.49 -7.10
N GLU A 126 -12.11 15.77 -6.71
CA GLU A 126 -10.88 16.54 -6.66
C GLU A 126 -9.90 16.07 -5.58
N LEU A 127 -10.34 15.28 -4.59
CA LEU A 127 -9.46 14.65 -3.60
C LEU A 127 -8.79 13.41 -4.19
N HIS A 128 -7.99 13.59 -5.24
CA HIS A 128 -7.34 12.48 -5.95
C HIS A 128 -6.58 11.51 -5.01
N TRP A 129 -5.91 12.05 -3.99
CA TRP A 129 -5.20 11.24 -2.99
C TRP A 129 -6.12 10.24 -2.28
N ALA A 130 -7.40 10.54 -2.08
CA ALA A 130 -8.33 9.63 -1.43
C ALA A 130 -8.55 8.34 -2.27
N LEU A 131 -8.72 8.44 -3.59
CA LEU A 131 -8.79 7.24 -4.44
C LEU A 131 -7.46 6.46 -4.44
N LEU A 132 -6.33 7.18 -4.47
CA LEU A 132 -5.02 6.54 -4.39
C LEU A 132 -4.86 5.78 -3.07
N ALA A 133 -5.20 6.41 -1.95
CA ALA A 133 -5.13 5.82 -0.62
C ALA A 133 -6.08 4.64 -0.47
N HIS A 134 -7.29 4.71 -1.04
CA HIS A 134 -8.19 3.56 -1.14
C HIS A 134 -7.48 2.37 -1.81
N MET A 135 -6.96 2.56 -3.02
CA MET A 135 -6.35 1.47 -3.78
C MET A 135 -5.07 0.92 -3.14
N VAL A 136 -4.22 1.78 -2.57
CA VAL A 136 -3.01 1.35 -1.85
C VAL A 136 -3.37 0.62 -0.55
N SER A 137 -4.38 1.09 0.19
CA SER A 137 -4.79 0.43 1.44
C SER A 137 -5.42 -0.94 1.21
N ARG A 138 -6.11 -1.15 0.07
CA ARG A 138 -6.58 -2.49 -0.35
C ARG A 138 -5.44 -3.48 -0.52
N ASN A 139 -4.30 -3.03 -1.04
CA ASN A 139 -3.10 -3.86 -1.14
C ASN A 139 -2.56 -4.22 0.25
N GLY A 140 -2.57 -3.25 1.18
CA GLY A 140 -2.26 -3.49 2.58
C GLY A 140 -3.17 -4.56 3.21
N GLY A 141 -4.47 -4.54 2.90
CA GLY A 141 -5.43 -5.52 3.39
C GLY A 141 -5.09 -6.95 2.99
N TYR A 142 -4.90 -7.22 1.70
CA TYR A 142 -4.57 -8.59 1.28
C TYR A 142 -3.15 -9.02 1.67
N HIS A 143 -2.20 -8.08 1.79
CA HIS A 143 -0.89 -8.39 2.36
C HIS A 143 -0.99 -8.88 3.81
N MET A 144 -1.94 -8.36 4.59
CA MET A 144 -2.19 -8.84 5.96
C MET A 144 -2.79 -10.25 5.97
N THR A 145 -3.74 -10.56 5.08
CA THR A 145 -4.36 -11.91 5.02
C THR A 145 -3.42 -12.95 4.46
N ASP A 146 -2.56 -12.58 3.52
CA ASP A 146 -1.60 -13.51 2.91
C ASP A 146 -0.63 -14.11 3.93
N LEU A 147 -0.38 -13.42 5.05
CA LEU A 147 0.38 -13.98 6.18
C LEU A 147 -0.24 -15.28 6.70
N GLN A 148 -1.56 -15.41 6.58
CA GLN A 148 -2.33 -16.58 7.00
C GLN A 148 -2.60 -17.57 5.85
N SER A 149 -2.04 -17.34 4.66
CA SER A 149 -2.10 -18.30 3.56
C SER A 149 -1.17 -19.49 3.78
N ASP A 150 -1.47 -20.61 3.15
CA ASP A 150 -0.66 -21.84 3.23
C ASP A 150 0.77 -21.62 2.73
N LEU A 151 0.92 -20.81 1.68
CA LEU A 151 2.23 -20.40 1.13
C LEU A 151 3.12 -19.74 2.19
N MET A 152 2.53 -18.97 3.11
CA MET A 152 3.27 -18.26 4.16
C MET A 152 3.49 -19.10 5.41
N HIS A 153 2.57 -20.01 5.72
CA HIS A 153 2.61 -20.82 6.95
C HIS A 153 3.92 -21.61 7.09
N ASN A 154 4.44 -22.13 5.97
CA ASN A 154 5.70 -22.86 6.00
C ASN A 154 6.91 -21.93 5.99
N LEU A 155 6.82 -20.72 5.42
CA LEU A 155 7.97 -19.81 5.31
C LEU A 155 8.29 -19.06 6.60
N GLN A 156 7.27 -18.67 7.37
CA GLN A 156 7.40 -17.87 8.59
C GLN A 156 6.77 -18.57 9.79
N ASN A 157 7.42 -18.48 10.96
CA ASN A 157 6.77 -18.92 12.19
C ASN A 157 5.67 -17.92 12.61
N GLN A 158 4.80 -18.36 13.52
CA GLN A 158 3.68 -17.55 14.02
C GLN A 158 4.12 -16.16 14.53
N SER A 159 5.21 -16.07 15.27
CA SER A 159 5.70 -14.80 15.82
C SER A 159 6.09 -13.81 14.72
N ASP A 160 6.82 -14.26 13.70
CA ASP A 160 7.25 -13.42 12.58
C ASP A 160 6.04 -12.89 11.78
N ARG A 161 5.01 -13.73 11.59
CA ARG A 161 3.75 -13.31 10.96
C ARG A 161 3.03 -12.24 11.76
N GLU A 162 2.93 -12.41 13.08
CA GLU A 162 2.32 -11.41 13.96
C GLU A 162 3.09 -10.08 13.96
N HIS A 163 4.42 -10.12 13.94
CA HIS A 163 5.25 -8.93 13.82
C HIS A 163 5.04 -8.20 12.49
N MET A 164 4.94 -8.95 11.38
CA MET A 164 4.63 -8.41 10.07
C MET A 164 3.22 -7.80 10.03
N TYR A 165 2.22 -8.49 10.56
CA TYR A 165 0.86 -7.97 10.66
C TYR A 165 0.84 -6.65 11.44
N ARG A 166 1.50 -6.59 12.60
CA ARG A 166 1.60 -5.35 13.39
C ARG A 166 2.29 -4.21 12.64
N LEU A 167 3.31 -4.50 11.82
CA LEU A 167 3.96 -3.50 10.99
C LEU A 167 2.97 -2.93 9.96
N LEU A 168 2.32 -3.81 9.19
CA LEU A 168 1.36 -3.43 8.15
C LEU A 168 0.18 -2.66 8.75
N GLU A 169 -0.40 -3.16 9.84
CA GLU A 169 -1.54 -2.54 10.50
C GLU A 169 -1.18 -1.17 11.07
N ARG A 170 -0.03 -1.05 11.74
CA ARG A 170 0.43 0.24 12.27
C ARG A 170 0.69 1.25 11.16
N CYS A 171 1.32 0.86 10.06
CA CYS A 171 1.48 1.75 8.90
C CYS A 171 0.11 2.29 8.44
N ASN A 172 -0.83 1.40 8.11
CA ASN A 172 -2.15 1.79 7.60
C ASN A 172 -2.94 2.66 8.60
N ALA A 173 -2.92 2.32 9.88
CA ALA A 173 -3.63 3.05 10.92
C ALA A 173 -3.05 4.44 11.17
N LEU A 174 -1.72 4.59 11.16
CA LEU A 174 -1.06 5.88 11.35
C LEU A 174 -1.26 6.82 10.16
N ILE A 175 -1.18 6.29 8.94
CA ILE A 175 -1.45 7.05 7.71
C ILE A 175 -2.88 7.58 7.75
N PHE A 176 -3.84 6.72 8.08
CA PHE A 176 -5.25 7.12 8.17
C PHE A 176 -5.50 8.14 9.28
N GLN A 177 -4.92 7.93 10.46
CA GLN A 177 -5.08 8.86 11.57
C GLN A 177 -4.57 10.27 11.26
N ASP A 178 -3.55 10.40 10.42
CA ASP A 178 -3.03 11.70 10.00
C ASP A 178 -3.81 12.29 8.82
N ALA A 179 -4.06 11.50 7.76
CA ALA A 179 -4.63 12.02 6.52
C ALA A 179 -6.15 12.18 6.55
N TYR A 180 -6.89 11.25 7.16
CA TYR A 180 -8.36 11.25 7.11
C TYR A 180 -9.00 12.50 7.76
N PRO A 181 -8.54 12.98 8.94
CA PRO A 181 -9.02 14.25 9.49
C PRO A 181 -8.86 15.43 8.54
N GLN A 182 -7.78 15.46 7.73
CA GLN A 182 -7.54 16.52 6.77
C GLN A 182 -8.57 16.50 5.63
N LEU A 183 -8.91 15.30 5.14
CA LEU A 183 -9.96 15.12 4.13
C LEU A 183 -11.32 15.57 4.68
N LEU A 184 -11.69 15.12 5.88
CA LEU A 184 -12.95 15.50 6.53
C LEU A 184 -13.02 17.01 6.81
N LEU A 185 -11.90 17.65 7.14
CA LEU A 185 -11.84 19.09 7.36
C LEU A 185 -12.07 19.87 6.05
N TYR A 186 -11.54 19.39 4.93
CA TYR A 186 -11.85 19.94 3.61
C TYR A 186 -13.34 19.75 3.26
N MET A 187 -13.90 18.57 3.47
CA MET A 187 -15.32 18.29 3.22
C MET A 187 -16.23 19.19 4.07
N ASN A 188 -15.90 19.40 5.35
CA ASN A 188 -16.60 20.34 6.22
C ASN A 188 -16.45 21.79 5.74
N SER A 189 -15.24 22.19 5.35
CA SER A 189 -14.98 23.53 4.78
C SER A 189 -15.86 23.78 3.54
N ARG A 190 -15.97 22.78 2.66
CA ARG A 190 -16.84 22.81 1.46
C ARG A 190 -18.31 22.95 1.81
N ARG A 191 -18.79 22.22 2.82
CA ARG A 191 -20.18 22.26 3.28
C ARG A 191 -20.56 23.62 3.90
N ILE A 192 -19.65 24.19 4.69
CA ILE A 192 -19.87 25.47 5.41
C ILE A 192 -19.59 26.67 4.49
N GLY A 193 -18.78 26.50 3.45
CA GLY A 193 -18.42 27.56 2.49
C GLY A 193 -17.28 28.46 2.94
N ARG A 194 -16.48 28.05 3.93
CA ARG A 194 -15.28 28.78 4.40
C ARG A 194 -14.15 27.81 4.73
N SER A 195 -12.90 28.27 4.64
CA SER A 195 -11.73 27.50 5.08
C SER A 195 -11.80 27.24 6.59
N CYS A 196 -11.58 25.99 7.00
CA CYS A 196 -11.43 25.59 8.40
C CYS A 196 -10.01 25.08 8.72
N PHE A 197 -9.03 25.35 7.85
CA PHE A 197 -7.68 24.78 7.96
C PHE A 197 -6.85 25.31 9.15
N HIS A 198 -7.31 26.35 9.83
CA HIS A 198 -6.80 26.75 11.15
C HIS A 198 -6.95 25.63 12.20
N LEU A 199 -7.82 24.65 11.96
CA LEU A 199 -8.03 23.50 12.85
C LEU A 199 -7.04 22.34 12.62
N LEU A 200 -6.23 22.35 11.55
CA LEU A 200 -5.31 21.23 11.23
C LEU A 200 -4.38 20.85 12.41
N SER A 201 -3.86 21.84 13.14
CA SER A 201 -2.95 21.62 14.26
C SER A 201 -3.59 20.86 15.44
N HIS A 202 -4.92 20.95 15.60
CA HIS A 202 -5.67 20.21 16.62
C HIS A 202 -5.76 18.72 16.32
N PHE A 203 -5.57 18.33 15.05
CA PHE A 203 -5.42 16.94 14.62
C PHE A 203 -3.96 16.46 14.61
N HIS A 204 -3.02 17.29 15.09
CA HIS A 204 -1.58 17.01 15.07
C HIS A 204 -0.98 16.80 13.68
N VAL A 205 -1.64 17.33 12.65
CA VAL A 205 -1.15 17.36 11.28
C VAL A 205 0.08 18.26 11.23
N SER A 206 1.12 17.83 10.50
CA SER A 206 2.34 18.63 10.33
C SER A 206 2.02 20.00 9.73
N ALA A 207 2.69 21.05 10.23
CA ALA A 207 2.57 22.38 9.64
C ALA A 207 2.99 22.42 8.16
N PHE A 208 3.71 21.40 7.69
CA PHE A 208 3.97 21.18 6.27
C PHE A 208 2.69 21.23 5.43
N MET A 209 1.58 20.66 5.91
CA MET A 209 0.35 20.53 5.13
C MET A 209 -0.50 21.81 5.05
N THR A 210 -0.32 22.76 5.97
CA THR A 210 -1.15 23.97 6.03
C THR A 210 -1.13 24.79 4.74
N PRO A 211 0.03 25.15 4.15
CA PRO A 211 0.06 25.92 2.90
C PRO A 211 -0.62 25.20 1.73
N PHE A 212 -0.50 23.87 1.66
CA PHE A 212 -1.09 23.08 0.58
C PHE A 212 -2.61 23.02 0.66
N TRP A 213 -3.17 22.89 1.86
CA TRP A 213 -4.62 22.93 2.05
C TRP A 213 -5.22 24.30 1.79
N GLU A 214 -4.58 25.38 2.25
CA GLU A 214 -5.01 26.75 1.96
C GLU A 214 -4.94 27.05 0.46
N ARG A 215 -3.88 26.60 -0.23
CA ARG A 215 -3.78 26.73 -1.68
C ARG A 215 -4.84 25.91 -2.40
N PHE A 216 -5.03 24.65 -2.00
CA PHE A 216 -6.04 23.78 -2.58
C PHE A 216 -7.45 24.34 -2.36
N TRP A 217 -7.71 25.03 -1.24
CA TRP A 217 -8.96 25.73 -0.96
C TRP A 217 -9.33 26.76 -2.05
N LEU A 218 -8.34 27.41 -2.63
CA LEU A 218 -8.52 28.45 -3.64
C LEU A 218 -8.52 27.91 -5.07
N GLU A 219 -7.61 26.98 -5.36
CA GLU A 219 -7.27 26.62 -6.75
C GLU A 219 -7.68 25.20 -7.16
N ARG A 220 -7.98 24.32 -6.20
CA ARG A 220 -8.35 22.91 -6.45
C ARG A 220 -7.30 22.11 -7.25
N CYS A 221 -6.03 22.50 -7.19
CA CYS A 221 -4.94 21.76 -7.83
C CYS A 221 -4.70 20.40 -7.14
N SER A 222 -5.35 19.37 -7.67
CA SER A 222 -5.40 18.03 -7.06
C SER A 222 -4.04 17.33 -7.05
N SER A 223 -3.18 17.62 -8.04
CA SER A 223 -1.85 17.04 -8.13
C SER A 223 -0.89 17.55 -7.06
N LEU A 224 -0.90 18.87 -6.79
CA LEU A 224 -0.08 19.50 -5.76
C LEU A 224 -0.47 18.98 -4.38
N LEU A 225 -1.77 18.98 -4.06
CA LEU A 225 -2.25 18.45 -2.78
C LEU A 225 -1.90 16.97 -2.63
N SER A 226 -2.07 16.15 -3.68
CA SER A 226 -1.79 14.72 -3.61
C SER A 226 -0.30 14.44 -3.41
N VAL A 227 0.58 15.16 -4.09
CA VAL A 227 2.03 15.04 -3.88
C VAL A 227 2.41 15.50 -2.47
N ALA A 228 1.80 16.56 -1.95
CA ALA A 228 2.03 17.00 -0.57
C ALA A 228 1.59 15.96 0.45
N LEU A 229 0.38 15.38 0.30
CA LEU A 229 -0.11 14.30 1.16
C LEU A 229 0.81 13.07 1.10
N ILE A 230 1.33 12.69 -0.07
CA ILE A 230 2.32 11.61 -0.20
C ILE A 230 3.61 11.94 0.57
N ILE A 231 4.16 13.15 0.42
CA ILE A 231 5.38 13.56 1.15
C ILE A 231 5.12 13.53 2.66
N ASN A 232 3.99 14.08 3.09
CA ASN A 232 3.59 14.12 4.49
C ASN A 232 3.44 12.71 5.08
N GLU A 233 2.72 11.83 4.39
CA GLU A 233 2.52 10.43 4.79
C GLU A 233 3.87 9.72 5.00
N GLN A 234 4.76 9.80 4.01
CA GLN A 234 6.01 9.05 4.04
C GLN A 234 6.97 9.55 5.13
N ASN A 235 6.97 10.87 5.42
CA ASN A 235 7.71 11.44 6.55
C ASN A 235 7.05 11.13 7.90
N TYR A 236 5.71 11.10 7.95
CA TYR A 236 4.96 10.81 9.17
C TYR A 236 5.26 9.41 9.70
N ILE A 237 5.29 8.40 8.81
CA ILE A 237 5.58 7.01 9.18
C ILE A 237 7.07 6.72 9.39
N GLU A 238 7.98 7.57 8.89
CA GLU A 238 9.43 7.31 8.94
C GLU A 238 9.90 7.12 10.39
N SER A 239 9.66 8.09 11.27
CA SER A 239 10.07 7.98 12.67
C SER A 239 9.16 7.06 13.51
N ARG A 240 7.89 6.92 13.12
CA ARG A 240 6.86 6.22 13.92
C ARG A 240 6.77 4.73 13.66
N VAL A 241 7.26 4.29 12.50
CA VAL A 241 7.21 2.89 12.09
C VAL A 241 8.54 2.42 11.53
N VAL A 242 9.06 3.10 10.50
CA VAL A 242 10.25 2.62 9.78
C VAL A 242 11.47 2.62 10.69
N GLN A 243 11.72 3.69 11.42
CA GLN A 243 12.84 3.81 12.37
C GLN A 243 12.49 3.33 13.78
N HIS A 244 11.28 2.82 13.99
CA HIS A 244 10.84 2.41 15.32
C HIS A 244 11.64 1.16 15.77
N PRO A 245 12.28 1.15 16.96
CA PRO A 245 13.20 0.09 17.37
C PRO A 245 12.61 -1.31 17.33
N TYR A 246 11.32 -1.44 17.69
CA TYR A 246 10.60 -2.71 17.64
C TYR A 246 10.53 -3.26 16.21
N PHE A 247 10.10 -2.47 15.23
CA PHE A 247 9.95 -2.94 13.85
C PHE A 247 11.28 -3.14 13.15
N GLN A 248 12.28 -2.32 13.48
CA GLN A 248 13.65 -2.53 13.02
C GLN A 248 14.17 -3.90 13.45
N LYS A 249 14.05 -4.22 14.74
CA LYS A 249 14.52 -5.49 15.30
C LYS A 249 13.69 -6.69 14.83
N GLU A 250 12.36 -6.59 14.90
CA GLU A 250 11.48 -7.73 14.73
C GLU A 250 11.06 -7.98 13.27
N VAL A 251 11.25 -7.02 12.36
CA VAL A 251 10.83 -7.15 10.96
C VAL A 251 11.91 -6.65 9.99
N LEU A 252 12.19 -5.35 9.96
CA LEU A 252 12.89 -4.70 8.84
C LEU A 252 14.36 -5.09 8.70
N SER A 253 15.05 -5.43 9.79
CA SER A 253 16.45 -5.88 9.76
C SER A 253 16.59 -7.39 9.59
N LYS A 254 15.50 -8.17 9.56
CA LYS A 254 15.58 -9.63 9.45
C LYS A 254 15.91 -10.04 7.99
N PRO A 255 16.84 -10.98 7.75
CA PRO A 255 17.10 -11.50 6.40
C PRO A 255 15.85 -12.09 5.74
N ALA A 256 14.96 -12.69 6.53
CA ALA A 256 13.67 -13.20 6.06
C ALA A 256 12.80 -12.09 5.44
N PHE A 257 12.85 -10.87 5.96
CA PHE A 257 12.13 -9.72 5.39
C PHE A 257 12.71 -9.31 4.04
N HIS A 258 14.04 -9.29 3.88
CA HIS A 258 14.68 -8.97 2.60
C HIS A 258 14.40 -10.04 1.54
N LEU A 259 14.33 -11.32 1.93
CA LEU A 259 13.89 -12.40 1.05
C LEU A 259 12.40 -12.25 0.69
N HIS A 260 11.58 -11.77 1.62
CA HIS A 260 10.15 -11.55 1.41
C HIS A 260 9.82 -10.28 0.59
N ASN A 261 10.70 -9.28 0.58
CA ASN A 261 10.67 -8.19 -0.42
C ASN A 261 10.89 -8.70 -1.85
N LEU A 262 11.31 -9.95 -2.06
CA LEU A 262 11.34 -10.59 -3.39
C LEU A 262 10.05 -11.36 -3.72
N ALA A 263 9.13 -11.51 -2.75
CA ALA A 263 7.95 -12.38 -2.75
C ALA A 263 6.61 -11.64 -2.96
N GLY A 264 6.63 -10.38 -3.41
CA GLY A 264 5.43 -9.66 -3.87
C GLY A 264 4.77 -8.73 -2.85
N LEU A 265 5.20 -8.68 -1.58
CA LEU A 265 4.74 -7.66 -0.61
C LEU A 265 5.13 -6.23 -1.01
N ASN A 266 6.13 -6.11 -1.88
CA ASN A 266 6.60 -4.85 -2.44
C ASN A 266 5.86 -4.46 -3.73
N HIS A 267 4.88 -5.24 -4.16
CA HIS A 267 4.05 -4.91 -5.31
C HIS A 267 2.82 -4.16 -4.81
N ILE A 268 2.57 -2.98 -5.38
CA ILE A 268 1.28 -2.33 -5.26
C ILE A 268 0.62 -2.35 -6.63
N VAL A 269 -0.52 -3.03 -6.70
CA VAL A 269 -1.26 -3.30 -7.92
C VAL A 269 -2.69 -2.74 -7.84
N PHE A 270 -3.22 -2.37 -8.99
CA PHE A 270 -4.57 -1.87 -9.22
C PHE A 270 -5.22 -2.74 -10.30
N PRO A 271 -6.34 -3.43 -9.99
CA PRO A 271 -7.06 -4.20 -10.99
C PRO A 271 -7.66 -3.31 -12.07
N LEU A 272 -7.49 -3.70 -13.32
CA LEU A 272 -8.06 -3.01 -14.48
C LEU A 272 -9.44 -3.58 -14.83
N GLY A 273 -10.32 -3.70 -13.83
CA GLY A 273 -11.63 -4.37 -13.92
C GLY A 273 -11.67 -5.74 -13.25
N ARG A 274 -12.82 -6.43 -13.30
CA ARG A 274 -12.97 -7.79 -12.76
C ARG A 274 -12.38 -8.79 -13.75
N GLU A 275 -11.47 -9.65 -13.29
CA GLU A 275 -10.80 -10.69 -14.11
C GLU A 275 -9.93 -10.14 -15.27
N ALA A 276 -9.51 -8.89 -15.17
CA ALA A 276 -8.64 -8.23 -16.13
C ALA A 276 -7.18 -8.20 -15.66
N GLY A 277 -6.34 -7.49 -16.41
CA GLY A 277 -4.94 -7.28 -16.04
C GLY A 277 -4.77 -6.40 -14.79
N LEU A 278 -3.56 -6.43 -14.23
CA LEU A 278 -3.15 -5.56 -13.14
C LEU A 278 -2.26 -4.43 -13.68
N ALA A 279 -2.50 -3.21 -13.24
CA ALA A 279 -1.53 -2.13 -13.33
C ALA A 279 -0.84 -1.92 -11.99
N GLY A 280 0.37 -1.38 -11.93
CA GLY A 280 1.01 -1.14 -10.65
C GLY A 280 2.50 -0.88 -10.74
N ARG A 281 3.17 -0.99 -9.60
CA ARG A 281 4.61 -0.84 -9.49
C ARG A 281 5.17 -1.72 -8.39
N VAL A 282 6.48 -1.96 -8.49
CA VAL A 282 7.29 -2.64 -7.47
C VAL A 282 8.16 -1.60 -6.76
N ILE A 283 8.20 -1.64 -5.42
CA ILE A 283 9.18 -0.90 -4.64
C ILE A 283 10.39 -1.79 -4.35
N GLU A 284 11.60 -1.27 -4.55
CA GLU A 284 12.81 -2.06 -4.33
C GLU A 284 13.24 -2.01 -2.85
N HIS A 285 13.32 -0.81 -2.26
CA HIS A 285 13.77 -0.64 -0.88
C HIS A 285 12.76 0.16 -0.06
N PHE A 286 11.82 -0.53 0.58
CA PHE A 286 10.84 0.11 1.48
C PHE A 286 11.50 0.93 2.61
N GLY A 287 12.69 0.54 3.08
CA GLY A 287 13.41 1.26 4.13
C GLY A 287 13.91 2.67 3.73
N LYS A 288 13.91 3.03 2.44
CA LYS A 288 14.39 4.33 1.97
C LYS A 288 13.24 5.30 1.73
N LEU A 289 13.28 6.45 2.43
CA LEU A 289 12.25 7.48 2.37
C LEU A 289 12.07 8.06 0.96
N ASP A 290 13.16 8.35 0.25
CA ASP A 290 13.15 8.90 -1.11
C ASP A 290 12.48 7.94 -2.10
N GLU A 291 12.81 6.64 -2.01
CA GLU A 291 12.19 5.60 -2.83
C GLU A 291 10.69 5.53 -2.58
N ARG A 292 10.23 5.55 -1.30
CA ARG A 292 8.80 5.52 -0.99
C ARG A 292 8.04 6.74 -1.51
N ILE A 293 8.62 7.94 -1.39
CA ILE A 293 8.00 9.18 -1.91
C ILE A 293 7.88 9.11 -3.44
N LEU A 294 8.95 8.73 -4.15
CA LEU A 294 8.93 8.60 -5.61
C LEU A 294 8.00 7.48 -6.08
N PHE A 295 7.90 6.40 -5.30
CA PHE A 295 6.99 5.30 -5.54
C PHE A 295 5.53 5.76 -5.48
N GLY A 296 5.12 6.43 -4.39
CA GLY A 296 3.78 6.99 -4.22
C GLY A 296 3.43 7.99 -5.33
N LYS A 297 4.35 8.89 -5.68
CA LYS A 297 4.16 9.84 -6.80
C LYS A 297 3.97 9.14 -8.14
N GLY A 298 4.69 8.04 -8.38
CA GLY A 298 4.52 7.26 -9.60
C GLY A 298 3.21 6.49 -9.65
N LEU A 299 2.71 5.97 -8.52
CA LEU A 299 1.37 5.38 -8.43
C LEU A 299 0.28 6.43 -8.67
N TYR A 300 0.44 7.64 -8.11
CA TYR A 300 -0.44 8.77 -8.41
C TYR A 300 -0.47 9.09 -9.92
N ALA A 301 0.71 9.23 -10.54
CA ALA A 301 0.81 9.53 -11.97
C ALA A 301 0.27 8.40 -12.86
N LEU A 302 0.39 7.15 -12.42
CA LEU A 302 -0.23 6.01 -13.09
C LEU A 302 -1.76 6.10 -13.03
N LEU A 303 -2.30 6.26 -11.82
CA LEU A 303 -3.74 6.25 -11.57
C LEU A 303 -4.47 7.43 -12.22
N PHE A 304 -3.89 8.64 -12.18
CA PHE A 304 -4.55 9.85 -12.68
C PHE A 304 -4.00 10.37 -14.00
N GLY A 305 -2.87 9.82 -14.49
CA GLY A 305 -2.23 10.25 -15.74
C GLY A 305 -2.56 9.38 -16.96
N VAL A 306 -3.25 8.25 -16.77
CA VAL A 306 -3.64 7.32 -17.84
C VAL A 306 -5.15 7.07 -17.74
N GLU A 307 -5.91 7.45 -18.77
CA GLU A 307 -7.38 7.44 -18.73
C GLU A 307 -7.96 6.04 -18.52
N GLN A 308 -7.44 5.07 -19.27
CA GLN A 308 -7.93 3.70 -19.18
C GLN A 308 -7.67 3.10 -17.79
N VAL A 309 -6.54 3.43 -17.16
CA VAL A 309 -6.21 2.97 -15.81
C VAL A 309 -7.17 3.62 -14.81
N HIS A 310 -7.35 4.94 -14.86
CA HIS A 310 -8.28 5.64 -13.96
C HIS A 310 -9.68 5.04 -14.04
N THR A 311 -10.22 4.92 -15.25
CA THR A 311 -11.60 4.46 -15.47
C THR A 311 -11.81 3.04 -14.94
N GLN A 312 -10.94 2.11 -15.31
CA GLN A 312 -11.08 0.70 -14.93
C GLN A 312 -10.83 0.47 -13.43
N VAL A 313 -9.87 1.20 -12.84
CA VAL A 313 -9.60 1.12 -11.40
C VAL A 313 -10.77 1.69 -10.59
N LEU A 314 -11.37 2.79 -11.04
CA LEU A 314 -12.52 3.37 -10.37
C LEU A 314 -13.76 2.46 -10.50
N GLU A 315 -13.98 1.85 -11.65
CA GLU A 315 -15.03 0.84 -11.84
C GLU A 315 -14.82 -0.37 -10.93
N PHE A 316 -13.58 -0.86 -10.83
CA PHE A 316 -13.22 -1.93 -9.90
C PHE A 316 -13.52 -1.54 -8.45
N ALA A 317 -13.03 -0.38 -8.01
CA ALA A 317 -13.21 0.11 -6.64
C ALA A 317 -14.69 0.19 -6.23
N ARG A 318 -15.56 0.62 -7.16
CA ARG A 318 -17.01 0.71 -6.98
C ARG A 318 -17.71 -0.64 -6.98
N SER A 319 -17.26 -1.56 -7.83
CA SER A 319 -17.96 -2.83 -8.04
C SER A 319 -17.53 -3.92 -7.06
N VAL A 320 -16.31 -3.87 -6.53
CA VAL A 320 -15.76 -4.92 -5.65
C VAL A 320 -15.64 -4.38 -4.23
N PRO A 321 -16.47 -4.86 -3.27
CA PRO A 321 -16.30 -4.53 -1.86
C PRO A 321 -14.95 -4.99 -1.33
N HIS A 322 -14.31 -4.18 -0.51
CA HIS A 322 -13.04 -4.56 0.10
C HIS A 322 -13.28 -5.42 1.35
N ARG A 323 -12.70 -6.62 1.35
CA ARG A 323 -12.70 -7.63 2.42
C ARG A 323 -11.29 -8.04 2.83
N GLY A 324 -10.27 -7.51 2.15
CA GLY A 324 -8.88 -7.79 2.42
C GLY A 324 -8.41 -9.11 1.86
N SER A 325 -9.13 -9.76 0.93
CA SER A 325 -8.68 -11.03 0.32
C SER A 325 -8.02 -10.78 -1.04
N ARG A 326 -6.98 -11.54 -1.35
CA ARG A 326 -6.34 -11.52 -2.68
C ARG A 326 -7.27 -12.07 -3.78
N ALA A 327 -8.31 -12.82 -3.41
CA ALA A 327 -9.37 -13.23 -4.32
C ALA A 327 -10.14 -12.06 -4.95
N GLU A 328 -10.10 -10.86 -4.35
CA GLU A 328 -10.65 -9.64 -4.96
C GLU A 328 -9.89 -9.23 -6.24
N TYR A 329 -8.59 -9.52 -6.29
CA TYR A 329 -7.70 -9.10 -7.37
C TYR A 329 -7.60 -10.18 -8.46
N TRP A 330 -7.52 -11.44 -8.05
CA TRP A 330 -7.37 -12.59 -8.95
C TRP A 330 -8.26 -13.77 -8.54
N PRO A 331 -9.59 -13.69 -8.77
CA PRO A 331 -10.52 -14.77 -8.40
C PRO A 331 -10.31 -16.05 -9.22
N GLY A 332 -9.59 -15.99 -10.35
CA GLY A 332 -9.17 -17.17 -11.11
C GLY A 332 -8.02 -17.96 -10.46
N LEU A 333 -7.30 -17.35 -9.51
CA LEU A 333 -6.14 -17.96 -8.85
C LEU A 333 -6.37 -18.19 -7.35
N PHE A 334 -7.16 -17.32 -6.73
CA PHE A 334 -7.43 -17.32 -5.30
C PHE A 334 -8.90 -17.54 -4.99
N THR A 335 -9.16 -18.10 -3.81
CA THR A 335 -10.47 -18.20 -3.21
C THR A 335 -10.40 -17.85 -1.73
N HIS A 336 -11.48 -17.25 -1.20
CA HIS A 336 -11.66 -17.03 0.23
C HIS A 336 -12.50 -18.13 0.89
N HIS A 337 -12.91 -19.13 0.11
CA HIS A 337 -13.62 -20.32 0.57
C HIS A 337 -12.63 -21.48 0.73
N GLU A 338 -12.43 -21.91 1.97
CA GLU A 338 -11.48 -22.98 2.32
C GLU A 338 -11.85 -24.31 1.64
N ASP A 339 -13.14 -24.60 1.45
CA ASP A 339 -13.64 -25.79 0.76
C ASP A 339 -13.42 -25.77 -0.77
N GLU A 340 -13.12 -24.59 -1.34
CA GLU A 340 -12.77 -24.44 -2.75
C GLU A 340 -11.25 -24.34 -2.98
N ALA A 341 -10.46 -24.35 -1.89
CA ALA A 341 -9.02 -24.29 -1.94
C ALA A 341 -8.41 -25.68 -2.22
N GLY A 342 -7.33 -25.71 -3.00
CA GLY A 342 -6.57 -26.93 -3.24
C GLY A 342 -5.56 -27.19 -2.13
N ASP A 343 -5.49 -28.43 -1.65
CA ASP A 343 -4.38 -28.89 -0.81
C ASP A 343 -3.22 -29.30 -1.71
N HIS A 344 -2.29 -28.37 -1.93
CA HIS A 344 -1.12 -28.58 -2.79
C HIS A 344 0.12 -28.84 -1.95
N THR A 345 0.81 -29.95 -2.24
CA THR A 345 2.11 -30.21 -1.61
C THR A 345 3.23 -29.38 -2.26
N LEU A 346 3.13 -29.15 -3.58
CA LEU A 346 4.11 -28.40 -4.37
C LEU A 346 3.42 -27.29 -5.17
N TYR A 347 3.25 -26.13 -4.54
CA TYR A 347 2.51 -25.00 -5.12
C TYR A 347 3.19 -24.42 -6.36
N ALA A 348 4.52 -24.50 -6.45
CA ALA A 348 5.26 -23.91 -7.55
C ALA A 348 4.99 -24.61 -8.87
N GLN A 349 4.78 -25.93 -8.83
CA GLN A 349 4.51 -26.70 -10.04
C GLN A 349 3.14 -26.34 -10.62
N GLU A 350 2.10 -26.30 -9.80
CA GLU A 350 0.75 -25.89 -10.21
C GLU A 350 0.74 -24.47 -10.81
N LEU A 351 1.47 -23.55 -10.17
CA LEU A 351 1.66 -22.18 -10.68
C LEU A 351 2.61 -22.09 -11.88
N LEU A 352 3.31 -23.13 -12.29
CA LEU A 352 4.10 -23.13 -13.52
C LEU A 352 3.34 -23.79 -14.68
N ASP A 353 2.52 -24.79 -14.37
CA ASP A 353 1.79 -25.59 -15.35
C ASP A 353 0.51 -24.87 -15.84
N GLU A 354 -0.19 -24.17 -14.95
CA GLU A 354 -1.48 -23.53 -15.26
C GLU A 354 -1.46 -22.02 -15.00
N GLU A 355 -1.89 -21.21 -15.98
CA GLU A 355 -1.99 -19.76 -15.80
C GLU A 355 -3.02 -19.40 -14.72
N TRP A 356 -4.14 -20.14 -14.70
CA TRP A 356 -5.26 -20.02 -13.76
C TRP A 356 -5.58 -21.38 -13.15
N LEU A 357 -5.99 -21.42 -11.89
CA LEU A 357 -6.30 -22.69 -11.22
C LEU A 357 -7.80 -23.00 -11.29
N PRO A 358 -8.18 -24.24 -11.65
CA PRO A 358 -9.59 -24.62 -11.70
C PRO A 358 -10.23 -24.56 -10.32
N LYS A 359 -11.57 -24.48 -10.29
CA LYS A 359 -12.32 -24.48 -9.02
C LYS A 359 -12.00 -25.75 -8.21
N GLY A 360 -11.72 -25.60 -6.91
CA GLY A 360 -11.26 -26.70 -6.05
C GLY A 360 -9.75 -26.88 -6.01
N GLN A 361 -8.98 -26.12 -6.80
CA GLN A 361 -7.52 -26.10 -6.79
C GLN A 361 -6.96 -24.70 -6.54
N ARG A 362 -7.80 -23.71 -6.26
CA ARG A 362 -7.36 -22.32 -6.08
C ARG A 362 -6.59 -22.16 -4.77
N LEU A 363 -5.78 -21.12 -4.70
CA LEU A 363 -5.04 -20.79 -3.49
C LEU A 363 -5.96 -20.13 -2.46
N TYR A 364 -5.86 -20.57 -1.21
CA TYR A 364 -6.62 -19.96 -0.14
C TYR A 364 -6.08 -18.55 0.19
N SER A 365 -6.97 -17.56 0.22
CA SER A 365 -6.70 -16.21 0.70
C SER A 365 -7.92 -15.74 1.53
N PRO A 366 -7.84 -15.80 2.86
CA PRO A 366 -8.98 -15.53 3.73
C PRO A 366 -9.43 -14.06 3.66
N GLU A 367 -10.63 -13.77 4.18
CA GLU A 367 -11.03 -12.40 4.47
C GLU A 367 -10.32 -11.87 5.72
N LEU A 368 -10.01 -10.57 5.76
CA LEU A 368 -9.22 -9.97 6.84
C LEU A 368 -9.83 -10.20 8.22
N LEU A 369 -11.12 -9.91 8.37
CA LEU A 369 -11.82 -10.00 9.65
C LEU A 369 -12.03 -11.46 10.12
N ALA A 370 -11.80 -12.44 9.25
CA ALA A 370 -11.84 -13.86 9.63
C ALA A 370 -10.55 -14.31 10.33
N VAL A 371 -9.43 -13.64 10.06
CA VAL A 371 -8.11 -14.07 10.54
C VAL A 371 -7.37 -13.04 11.41
N TRP A 372 -7.80 -11.78 11.34
CA TRP A 372 -7.26 -10.69 12.15
C TRP A 372 -8.39 -9.85 12.74
N GLY A 373 -8.40 -9.71 14.06
CA GLY A 373 -9.32 -8.83 14.77
C GLY A 373 -8.82 -7.39 14.87
N ASP A 374 -9.72 -6.48 15.24
CA ASP A 374 -9.39 -5.08 15.52
C ASP A 374 -8.25 -5.02 16.56
N THR A 375 -7.15 -4.38 16.15
CA THR A 375 -5.92 -4.37 16.95
C THR A 375 -5.64 -2.93 17.43
N PRO A 376 -5.71 -2.67 18.75
CA PRO A 376 -5.31 -1.37 19.25
C PRO A 376 -3.80 -1.18 19.03
N TYR A 377 -3.40 0.00 18.59
CA TYR A 377 -1.99 0.38 18.46
C TYR A 377 -1.58 1.32 19.59
N GLU A 378 -0.28 1.28 19.91
CA GLU A 378 0.30 2.10 20.97
C GLU A 378 0.07 3.60 20.73
N PRO A 379 0.05 4.42 21.79
CA PRO A 379 -0.03 5.87 21.68
C PRO A 379 1.00 6.44 20.71
N ILE A 380 0.54 7.37 19.87
CA ILE A 380 1.37 7.98 18.83
C ILE A 380 2.19 9.11 19.42
N THR A 381 3.47 9.18 19.06
CA THR A 381 4.29 10.36 19.33
C THR A 381 3.75 11.58 18.59
N ARG A 382 3.44 12.65 19.32
CA ARG A 382 2.82 13.88 18.78
C ARG A 382 3.86 14.92 18.34
N GLN A 383 4.88 14.49 17.61
CA GLN A 383 5.94 15.37 17.11
C GLN A 383 5.72 15.76 15.65
N ASP A 384 5.79 17.05 15.35
CA ASP A 384 5.84 17.54 13.96
C ASP A 384 7.15 17.08 13.30
N TRP A 385 7.05 16.39 12.16
CA TRP A 385 8.23 15.88 11.44
C TRP A 385 8.93 16.97 10.62
N LEU A 386 8.28 18.12 10.36
CA LEU A 386 8.87 19.23 9.63
C LEU A 386 9.95 19.92 10.49
N GLN A 387 11.18 19.44 10.38
CA GLN A 387 12.33 19.93 11.14
C GLN A 387 13.46 20.45 10.24
N THR A 388 13.56 19.93 9.02
CA THR A 388 14.60 20.28 8.05
C THR A 388 13.98 20.54 6.67
N ARG A 389 14.78 21.13 5.79
CA ARG A 389 14.42 21.40 4.39
C ARG A 389 14.45 20.17 3.48
N ASP A 390 14.81 19.00 3.99
CA ASP A 390 15.09 17.81 3.16
C ASP A 390 13.84 17.35 2.38
N CYS A 391 12.65 17.62 2.91
CA CYS A 391 11.39 17.29 2.25
C CYS A 391 11.08 18.16 1.01
N LEU A 392 11.64 19.38 0.92
CA LEU A 392 11.26 20.36 -0.10
C LEU A 392 11.66 19.92 -1.51
N GLY A 393 12.76 19.16 -1.63
CA GLY A 393 13.24 18.63 -2.91
C GLY A 393 12.28 17.64 -3.58
N TYR A 394 11.30 17.09 -2.84
CA TYR A 394 10.33 16.16 -3.38
C TYR A 394 9.12 16.82 -4.03
N LEU A 395 8.90 18.13 -3.84
CA LEU A 395 7.77 18.85 -4.44
C LEU A 395 8.03 19.15 -5.91
N THR A 396 7.99 18.10 -6.72
CA THR A 396 8.23 18.09 -8.16
C THR A 396 7.14 17.32 -8.88
N ALA A 397 6.95 17.59 -10.18
CA ALA A 397 5.92 16.94 -10.97
C ALA A 397 6.00 15.40 -10.89
N PRO A 398 4.88 14.71 -10.63
CA PRO A 398 4.85 13.25 -10.61
C PRO A 398 5.05 12.71 -12.03
N ARG A 399 5.83 11.64 -12.16
CA ARG A 399 6.22 11.07 -13.46
C ARG A 399 5.47 9.79 -13.74
N ARG A 400 4.82 9.73 -14.91
CA ARG A 400 4.11 8.52 -15.37
C ARG A 400 5.13 7.40 -15.61
N PRO A 401 4.90 6.19 -15.07
CA PRO A 401 5.73 5.03 -15.40
C PRO A 401 5.50 4.61 -16.85
N TRP A 402 6.55 4.11 -17.51
CA TRP A 402 6.45 3.57 -18.86
C TRP A 402 5.96 2.12 -18.86
N LEU A 403 6.46 1.33 -17.93
CA LEU A 403 6.09 -0.06 -17.69
C LEU A 403 5.27 -0.09 -16.41
N PHE A 404 4.01 -0.48 -16.52
CA PHE A 404 3.07 -0.49 -15.40
C PHE A 404 2.07 -1.63 -15.45
N GLU A 405 1.95 -2.37 -16.55
CA GLU A 405 1.24 -3.65 -16.53
C GLU A 405 2.04 -4.64 -15.68
N MET A 406 1.37 -5.25 -14.71
CA MET A 406 1.98 -5.96 -13.60
C MET A 406 1.52 -7.42 -13.50
N SER A 407 0.64 -7.92 -14.36
CA SER A 407 0.07 -9.27 -14.17
C SER A 407 1.16 -10.34 -14.18
N HIS A 408 2.05 -10.32 -15.19
CA HIS A 408 3.15 -11.27 -15.27
C HIS A 408 4.17 -11.10 -14.13
N GLU A 409 4.57 -9.87 -13.82
CA GLU A 409 5.56 -9.62 -12.76
C GLU A 409 5.00 -9.99 -11.38
N HIS A 410 3.74 -9.67 -11.10
CA HIS A 410 3.07 -10.02 -9.86
C HIS A 410 2.88 -11.53 -9.72
N ARG A 411 2.53 -12.22 -10.80
CA ARG A 411 2.43 -13.69 -10.82
C ARG A 411 3.80 -14.33 -10.60
N TYR A 412 4.84 -13.78 -11.22
CA TYR A 412 6.21 -14.25 -11.03
C TYR A 412 6.69 -14.09 -9.57
N GLY A 413 6.32 -12.99 -8.90
CA GLY A 413 6.56 -12.82 -7.45
C GLY A 413 5.92 -13.93 -6.61
N MET A 414 4.70 -14.35 -6.97
CA MET A 414 4.04 -15.50 -6.31
C MET A 414 4.75 -16.82 -6.60
N VAL A 415 5.16 -17.08 -7.84
CA VAL A 415 5.90 -18.30 -8.19
C VAL A 415 7.20 -18.41 -7.40
N LYS A 416 7.94 -17.32 -7.21
CA LYS A 416 9.14 -17.32 -6.33
C LYS A 416 8.81 -17.72 -4.90
N THR A 417 7.69 -17.23 -4.40
CA THR A 417 7.20 -17.52 -3.06
C THR A 417 6.85 -19.00 -2.91
N ALA A 418 6.12 -19.54 -3.88
CA ALA A 418 5.79 -20.96 -3.95
C ALA A 418 7.04 -21.83 -4.08
N LEU A 419 8.04 -21.43 -4.88
CA LEU A 419 9.32 -22.14 -4.97
C LEU A 419 10.05 -22.18 -3.62
N ALA A 420 10.08 -21.06 -2.90
CA ALA A 420 10.70 -21.02 -1.57
C ALA A 420 9.94 -21.90 -0.57
N HIS A 421 8.60 -21.90 -0.64
CA HIS A 421 7.74 -22.77 0.15
C HIS A 421 8.06 -24.25 -0.11
N ASP A 422 8.05 -24.66 -1.38
CA ASP A 422 8.24 -26.04 -1.80
C ASP A 422 9.63 -26.55 -1.44
N VAL A 423 10.68 -25.73 -1.64
CA VAL A 423 12.04 -26.07 -1.20
C VAL A 423 12.06 -26.34 0.30
N LYS A 424 11.41 -25.49 1.10
CA LYS A 424 11.37 -25.67 2.55
C LYS A 424 10.64 -26.94 2.96
N ALA A 425 9.51 -27.24 2.32
CA ALA A 425 8.72 -28.45 2.54
C ALA A 425 9.44 -29.74 2.11
N ILE A 426 10.36 -29.68 1.15
CA ILE A 426 11.18 -30.83 0.73
C ILE A 426 12.36 -31.05 1.69
N THR A 427 12.91 -29.96 2.26
CA THR A 427 14.12 -30.01 3.11
C THR A 427 13.86 -30.29 4.59
N HIS A 428 12.61 -30.17 5.04
CA HIS A 428 12.16 -30.42 6.42
C HIS A 428 11.08 -31.48 6.43
#